data_AF-A0ABD7HMX8-F1
#
_entry.id   AF-A0ABD7HMX8-F1
#
_cell.length_a   1.000
_cell.length_b   1.000
_cell.length_c   1.000
_cell.angle_alpha   90.00
_cell.angle_beta   90.00
_cell.angle_gamma   90.00
#
_symmetry.space_group_name_H-M   'P 1'
#
loop_
_entity.id
_entity.type
_entity.pdbx_description
1 polymer ?
#
loop_
_entity_poly.entity_id
_entity_poly.type
_entity_poly.pdbx_seq_one_letter_code
_entity_poly.pdbx_strand_id
1 'polypeptide(L)' 'MKVTHPERSDTGRIVESDAKAWTPNELTAGAPDDGMVKVRWSDSADPAALFWEYEFELAEVQ' A
#
# COMPACT_ATOMS: atom_id res chain seq x y z
N MET A 1 4.28 6.69 7.79
CA MET A 1 5.03 7.43 6.74
C MET A 1 4.07 7.75 5.61
N LYS A 2 4.02 9.01 5.13
CA LYS A 2 3.16 9.41 4.00
C LYS A 2 3.92 9.22 2.69
N VAL A 3 3.27 8.64 1.67
CA VAL A 3 3.91 8.25 0.42
C VAL A 3 3.07 8.61 -0.80
N THR A 4 3.69 8.65 -1.97
CA THR A 4 3.05 8.65 -3.30
C THR A 4 3.54 7.46 -4.11
N HIS A 5 2.79 7.10 -5.15
CA HIS A 5 3.18 6.11 -6.15
C HIS A 5 3.11 6.75 -7.54
N PRO A 6 4.07 6.53 -8.45
CA PRO A 6 4.10 7.18 -9.78
C PRO A 6 2.83 6.95 -10.60
N GLU A 7 2.17 5.82 -10.42
CA GLU A 7 0.93 5.46 -11.13
C GLU A 7 -0.35 5.88 -10.40
N ARG A 8 -0.24 6.56 -9.26
CA ARG A 8 -1.40 7.05 -8.50
C ARG A 8 -1.35 8.56 -8.33
N SER A 9 -2.52 9.19 -8.42
CA SER A 9 -2.67 10.64 -8.31
C SER A 9 -2.77 11.14 -6.86
N ASP A 10 -2.98 10.24 -5.89
CA ASP A 10 -3.16 10.58 -4.48
C ASP A 10 -2.03 10.00 -3.61
N THR A 11 -2.04 10.41 -2.35
CA THR A 11 -1.11 10.03 -1.31
C THR A 11 -1.64 8.86 -0.51
N GLY A 12 -0.71 8.06 0.02
CA GLY A 12 -0.99 6.95 0.91
C GLY A 12 -0.20 7.05 2.20
N ARG A 13 -0.41 6.07 3.05
CA ARG A 13 0.38 5.87 4.27
C ARG A 13 0.81 4.42 4.37
N ILE A 14 2.10 4.20 4.57
CA ILE A 14 2.62 2.89 4.99
C ILE A 14 2.15 2.62 6.41
N VAL A 15 1.56 1.44 6.61
CA VAL A 15 0.97 1.01 7.87
C VAL A 15 1.52 -0.36 8.28
N GLU A 16 1.83 -0.49 9.56
CA GLU A 16 2.03 -1.80 10.19
C GLU A 16 0.66 -2.34 10.61
N SER A 17 0.24 -3.44 9.99
CA SER A 17 -1.05 -4.06 10.26
C SER A 17 -1.01 -5.56 9.97
N ASP A 18 -1.68 -6.35 10.80
CA ASP A 18 -1.86 -7.80 10.58
C ASP A 18 -3.04 -8.10 9.62
N ALA A 19 -3.84 -7.10 9.26
CA ALA A 19 -4.96 -7.27 8.34
C ALA A 19 -4.49 -7.62 6.93
N LYS A 20 -5.31 -8.34 6.16
CA LYS A 20 -4.98 -8.69 4.78
C LYS A 20 -4.89 -7.44 3.89
N ALA A 21 -4.03 -7.49 2.89
CA ALA A 21 -3.87 -6.44 1.88
C ALA A 21 -4.01 -7.01 0.47
N TRP A 22 -4.55 -6.20 -0.42
CA TRP A 22 -4.76 -6.55 -1.82
C TRP A 22 -3.47 -6.43 -2.61
N THR A 23 -3.16 -7.49 -3.35
CA THR A 23 -2.41 -7.39 -4.60
C THR A 23 -3.41 -7.13 -5.75
N PRO A 24 -2.93 -6.89 -6.98
CA PRO A 24 -3.82 -6.85 -8.15
C PRO A 24 -4.65 -8.13 -8.35
N ASN A 25 -4.19 -9.29 -7.87
CA ASN A 25 -4.80 -10.59 -8.16
C ASN A 25 -5.50 -11.24 -6.96
N GLU A 26 -5.03 -10.99 -5.73
CA GLU A 26 -5.45 -11.71 -4.54
C GLU A 26 -5.32 -10.88 -3.25
N LEU A 27 -6.16 -11.19 -2.26
CA LEU A 27 -6.12 -10.65 -0.91
C LEU A 27 -5.32 -11.57 0.04
N THR A 28 -4.11 -11.18 0.40
CA THR A 28 -3.19 -12.01 1.18
C THR A 28 -2.90 -11.43 2.57
N ALA A 29 -2.60 -12.29 3.54
CA ALA A 29 -2.22 -11.87 4.89
C ALA A 29 -0.73 -11.49 5.00
N GLY A 30 0.13 -12.25 4.30
CA GLY A 30 1.57 -12.03 4.21
C GLY A 30 1.97 -11.36 2.90
N ALA A 31 3.17 -10.78 2.89
CA ALA A 31 3.77 -10.18 1.72
C ALA A 31 3.91 -11.25 0.62
N PRO A 32 3.36 -11.02 -0.58
CA PRO A 32 3.51 -11.95 -1.71
C PRO A 32 4.93 -12.03 -2.25
N ASP A 33 5.70 -10.95 -2.11
CA ASP A 33 7.10 -10.86 -2.53
C ASP A 33 7.92 -10.04 -1.52
N ASP A 34 9.23 -10.23 -1.56
CA ASP A 34 10.19 -9.53 -0.71
C ASP A 34 10.18 -8.02 -1.02
N GLY A 35 10.23 -7.20 0.04
CA GLY A 35 10.24 -5.73 -0.09
C GLY A 35 8.86 -5.10 -0.33
N MET A 36 7.77 -5.87 -0.25
CA MET A 36 6.42 -5.31 -0.25
C MET A 36 5.99 -4.82 1.14
N VAL A 37 5.32 -3.67 1.17
CA VAL A 37 4.76 -3.05 2.38
C VAL A 37 3.27 -2.80 2.21
N LYS A 38 2.53 -2.74 3.34
CA LYS A 38 1.10 -2.39 3.31
C LYS A 38 0.93 -0.89 3.25
N VAL A 39 0.23 -0.43 2.23
CA VAL A 39 -0.15 0.97 2.05
C VAL A 39 -1.67 1.12 2.14
N ARG A 40 -2.11 2.12 2.89
CA ARG A 40 -3.47 2.62 2.85
C ARG A 40 -3.51 3.88 1.99
N TRP A 41 -4.21 3.80 0.87
CA TRP A 41 -4.34 4.91 -0.08
C TRP A 41 -5.53 5.81 0.30
N SER A 42 -5.34 7.13 0.20
CA SER A 42 -6.38 8.11 0.59
C SER A 42 -7.54 8.18 -0.40
N ASP A 43 -7.30 7.79 -1.65
CA ASP A 43 -8.30 7.73 -2.73
C ASP A 43 -9.07 6.40 -2.77
N SER A 44 -8.80 5.48 -1.83
CA SER A 44 -9.48 4.19 -1.83
C SER A 44 -10.97 4.35 -1.49
N ALA A 45 -11.82 3.70 -2.30
CA ALA A 45 -13.26 3.68 -2.06
C ALA A 45 -13.63 3.03 -0.71
N ASP A 46 -12.79 2.12 -0.22
CA ASP A 46 -12.85 1.58 1.14
C ASP A 46 -11.68 2.14 1.97
N PRO A 47 -11.93 3.05 2.94
CA PRO A 47 -10.89 3.63 3.77
C PRO A 47 -10.13 2.61 4.65
N ALA A 48 -10.68 1.42 4.85
CA ALA A 48 -10.02 0.34 5.59
C ALA A 48 -9.15 -0.54 4.68
N ALA A 49 -9.31 -0.48 3.36
CA ALA A 49 -8.57 -1.30 2.42
C ALA A 49 -7.06 -1.03 2.48
N LEU A 50 -6.30 -2.11 2.45
CA LEU A 50 -4.84 -2.11 2.40
C LEU A 50 -4.39 -2.71 1.09
N PHE A 51 -3.26 -2.25 0.59
CA PHE A 51 -2.68 -2.68 -0.67
C PHE A 51 -1.21 -3.03 -0.44
N TRP A 52 -0.76 -4.11 -1.06
CA TRP A 52 0.67 -4.40 -1.15
C TRP A 52 1.29 -3.56 -2.25
N GLU A 53 2.35 -2.84 -1.92
CA GLU A 53 3.12 -2.02 -2.85
C GLU A 53 4.59 -2.32 -2.60
N TYR A 54 5.41 -2.30 -3.65
CA TYR A 54 6.85 -2.40 -3.45
C TYR A 54 7.39 -1.13 -2.82
N GLU A 55 8.17 -1.25 -1.76
CA GLU A 55 8.73 -0.09 -1.06
C GLU A 55 9.58 0.79 -1.98
N PHE A 56 10.32 0.18 -2.92
CA PHE A 56 11.17 0.92 -3.87
C PHE A 56 10.39 1.75 -4.90
N GLU A 57 9.10 1.48 -5.09
CA GLU A 57 8.23 2.25 -6.01
C GLU A 57 7.58 3.45 -5.31
N LEU A 58 7.66 3.51 -3.97
CA LEU A 58 7.05 4.56 -3.18
C LEU A 58 8.03 5.73 -3.00
N ALA A 59 7.51 6.95 -3.17
CA ALA A 59 8.23 8.16 -2.81
C ALA A 59 7.67 8.75 -1.51
N GLU A 60 8.54 9.14 -0.59
CA GLU A 60 8.11 9.85 0.62
C GLU A 60 7.59 11.25 0.27
N VAL A 61 6.51 11.64 0.94
CA VAL A 61 6.01 13.02 0.90
C VAL A 61 6.56 13.76 2.12
N GLN A 62 7.39 14.76 1.89
CA GLN A 62 7.89 15.68 2.92
C GLN A 62 6.80 16.64 3.41
#